data_AF-A0A1Q7B4E6-F1
#
_entry.id   AF-A0A1Q7B4E6-F1
#
_cell.length_a   1.000
_cell.length_b   1.000
_cell.length_c   1.000
_cell.angle_alpha   90.00
_cell.angle_beta   90.00
_cell.angle_gamma   90.00
#
_symmetry.space_group_name_H-M   'P 1'
#
loop_
_entity.id
_entity.type
_entity.pdbx_description
1 polymer ?
#
loop_
_entity_poly.entity_id
_entity_poly.type
_entity_poly.pdbx_seq_one_letter_code
_entity_poly.pdbx_strand_id
1 'polypeptide(L)'
;MGKRAGHAKAAERQATAKRAGEAPNGGSAQAKRLAAELERALANGRRDLLSTEALQALMAAVCKTYAAQIEAGEQVLPLPQRGGATATDVMVTASGLLKAANLAVFELGMWQSWTGR
;
A
#
# COMPACT_ATOMS: atom_id res chain seq x y z
N MET A 1 -21.35 -0.22 -44.99
CA MET A 1 -19.91 -0.30 -44.63
C MET A 1 -19.71 0.44 -43.31
N GLY A 2 -19.62 -0.25 -42.15
CA GLY A 2 -19.64 0.48 -40.86
C GLY A 2 -19.52 -0.34 -39.56
N LYS A 3 -18.86 -1.51 -39.56
CA LYS A 3 -18.73 -2.37 -38.35
C LYS A 3 -17.30 -2.56 -37.82
N ARG A 4 -16.28 -1.91 -38.40
CA ARG A 4 -14.87 -2.09 -37.98
C ARG A 4 -14.39 -1.11 -36.89
N ALA A 5 -15.11 0.00 -36.66
CA ALA A 5 -14.66 1.04 -35.72
C ALA A 5 -14.92 0.71 -34.23
N GLY A 6 -15.90 -0.15 -33.91
CA GLY A 6 -16.25 -0.50 -32.52
C GLY A 6 -15.26 -1.45 -31.84
N HIS A 7 -14.70 -2.40 -32.61
CA HIS A 7 -13.74 -3.38 -32.08
C HIS A 7 -12.37 -2.76 -31.75
N ALA A 8 -11.93 -1.77 -32.54
CA ALA A 8 -10.69 -1.06 -32.30
C ALA A 8 -10.72 -0.29 -30.97
N LYS A 9 -11.80 0.46 -30.70
CA LYS A 9 -12.01 1.20 -29.45
C LYS A 9 -12.12 0.28 -28.22
N ALA A 10 -12.73 -0.89 -28.37
CA ALA A 10 -12.85 -1.88 -27.29
C ALA A 10 -11.51 -2.55 -26.96
N ALA A 11 -10.71 -2.89 -28.00
CA ALA A 11 -9.37 -3.44 -27.84
C ALA A 11 -8.39 -2.43 -27.22
N GLU A 12 -8.52 -1.15 -27.56
CA GLU A 12 -7.70 -0.06 -27.02
C GLU A 12 -8.02 0.23 -25.54
N ARG A 13 -9.30 0.13 -25.15
CA ARG A 13 -9.75 0.19 -23.74
C ARG A 13 -9.31 -1.04 -22.93
N GLN A 14 -9.31 -2.23 -23.54
CA GLN A 14 -8.80 -3.44 -22.89
C GLN A 14 -7.27 -3.43 -22.76
N ALA A 15 -6.54 -2.88 -23.72
CA ALA A 15 -5.09 -2.75 -23.66
C ALA A 15 -4.63 -1.72 -22.61
N THR A 16 -5.37 -0.61 -22.45
CA THR A 16 -5.13 0.38 -21.39
C THR A 16 -5.45 -0.17 -20.00
N ALA A 17 -6.55 -0.92 -19.86
CA ALA A 17 -6.88 -1.60 -18.59
C ALA A 17 -5.86 -2.70 -18.22
N LYS A 18 -5.33 -3.44 -19.21
CA LYS A 18 -4.35 -4.51 -18.97
C LYS A 18 -2.97 -3.98 -18.58
N ARG A 19 -2.57 -2.78 -19.05
CA ARG A 19 -1.31 -2.13 -18.66
C ARG A 19 -1.32 -1.50 -17.27
N ALA A 20 -2.49 -1.22 -16.70
CA ALA A 20 -2.60 -0.68 -15.35
C ALA A 20 -2.36 -1.73 -14.24
N GLY A 21 -2.41 -3.03 -14.58
CA GLY A 21 -2.28 -4.13 -13.61
C GLY A 21 -0.92 -4.82 -13.55
N GLU A 22 0.01 -4.50 -14.45
CA GLU A 22 1.29 -5.22 -14.56
C GLU A 22 2.45 -4.31 -14.13
N ALA A 23 2.58 -4.11 -12.82
CA ALA A 23 3.85 -3.69 -12.23
C ALA A 23 4.94 -4.70 -12.67
N PRO A 24 6.20 -4.30 -12.85
CA PRO A 24 7.26 -5.23 -13.27
C PRO A 24 7.28 -6.44 -12.33
N ASN A 25 6.85 -7.59 -12.86
CA ASN A 25 6.35 -8.74 -12.09
C ASN A 25 7.30 -9.27 -10.99
N GLY A 26 8.60 -8.93 -11.06
CA GLY A 26 9.59 -9.27 -10.04
C GLY A 26 9.43 -8.53 -8.71
N GLY A 27 9.10 -7.22 -8.74
CA GLY A 27 9.04 -6.38 -7.53
C GLY A 27 7.88 -6.76 -6.62
N SER A 28 6.67 -6.88 -7.19
CA SER A 28 5.48 -7.30 -6.44
C SER A 28 5.61 -8.73 -5.89
N ALA A 29 6.24 -9.64 -6.62
CA ALA A 29 6.50 -10.99 -6.14
C ALA A 29 7.51 -11.02 -4.98
N GLN A 30 8.56 -10.20 -5.04
CA GLN A 30 9.54 -10.07 -3.96
C GLN A 30 8.91 -9.48 -2.69
N ALA A 31 8.11 -8.42 -2.82
CA ALA A 31 7.40 -7.82 -1.70
C ALA A 31 6.47 -8.81 -1.00
N LYS A 32 5.68 -9.58 -1.77
CA LYS A 32 4.80 -10.64 -1.23
C LYS A 32 5.59 -11.73 -0.51
N ARG A 33 6.74 -12.14 -1.06
CA ARG A 33 7.63 -13.14 -0.42
C ARG A 33 8.16 -12.64 0.92
N LEU A 34 8.64 -11.40 0.97
CA LEU A 34 9.15 -10.79 2.19
C LEU A 34 8.04 -10.65 3.25
N ALA A 35 6.86 -10.16 2.87
CA ALA A 35 5.72 -10.05 3.79
C ALA A 35 5.37 -11.42 4.41
N ALA A 36 5.28 -12.47 3.60
CA ALA A 36 4.98 -13.81 4.08
C ALA A 36 6.10 -14.38 4.99
N GLU A 37 7.37 -14.00 4.77
CA GLU A 37 8.48 -14.38 5.64
C GLU A 37 8.39 -13.71 7.01
N LEU A 38 8.07 -12.41 7.03
CA LEU A 38 7.87 -11.65 8.27
C LEU A 38 6.69 -12.20 9.07
N GLU A 39 5.56 -12.48 8.43
CA GLU A 39 4.39 -13.08 9.08
C GLU A 39 4.70 -14.45 9.69
N ARG A 40 5.39 -15.33 8.94
CA ARG A 40 5.82 -16.64 9.47
C ARG A 40 6.77 -16.49 10.66
N ALA A 41 7.69 -15.53 10.61
CA ALA A 41 8.61 -15.31 11.71
C ALA A 41 7.89 -14.82 12.97
N LEU A 42 6.96 -13.87 12.82
CA LEU A 42 6.13 -13.36 13.92
C LEU A 42 5.26 -14.46 14.52
N ALA A 43 4.64 -15.31 13.69
CA ALA A 43 3.86 -16.46 14.16
C ALA A 43 4.71 -17.46 14.97
N ASN A 44 6.01 -17.55 14.66
CA ASN A 44 6.98 -18.36 15.40
C ASN A 44 7.65 -17.61 16.58
N GLY A 45 7.17 -16.40 16.92
CA GLY A 45 7.68 -15.60 18.04
C GLY A 45 9.00 -14.87 17.78
N ARG A 46 9.56 -14.94 16.56
CA ARG A 46 10.79 -14.23 16.19
C ARG A 46 10.48 -12.78 15.78
N ARG A 47 11.19 -11.82 16.36
CA ARG A 47 10.95 -10.37 16.16
C ARG A 47 12.17 -9.63 15.60
N ASP A 48 13.28 -10.32 15.43
CA ASP A 48 14.61 -9.81 15.10
C ASP A 48 15.02 -10.07 13.63
N LEU A 49 14.05 -10.35 12.74
CA LEU A 49 14.34 -10.60 11.32
C LEU A 49 14.85 -9.37 10.57
N LEU A 50 14.40 -8.18 10.98
CA LEU A 50 14.81 -6.92 10.36
C LEU A 50 15.65 -6.15 11.37
N SER A 51 16.75 -5.58 10.88
CA SER A 51 17.41 -4.51 11.62
C SER A 51 16.47 -3.31 11.74
N THR A 52 16.71 -2.45 12.73
CA THR A 52 15.94 -1.22 12.91
C THR A 52 15.93 -0.36 11.63
N GLU A 53 17.08 -0.24 10.98
CA GLU A 53 17.27 0.54 9.76
C GLU A 53 16.48 -0.07 8.59
N ALA A 54 16.51 -1.40 8.45
CA ALA A 54 15.75 -2.10 7.42
C ALA A 54 14.23 -1.93 7.61
N LEU A 55 13.75 -2.05 8.87
CA LEU A 55 12.35 -1.82 9.19
C LEU A 55 11.93 -0.37 8.88
N GLN A 56 12.73 0.62 9.29
CA GLN A 56 12.46 2.04 9.01
C GLN A 56 12.44 2.33 7.51
N ALA A 57 13.40 1.80 6.75
CA ALA A 57 13.46 1.95 5.31
C ALA A 57 12.22 1.35 4.63
N LEU A 58 11.81 0.14 5.03
CA LEU A 58 10.61 -0.51 4.51
C LEU A 58 9.35 0.31 4.82
N MET A 59 9.18 0.74 6.07
CA MET A 59 8.04 1.55 6.50
C MET A 59 7.95 2.87 5.71
N ALA A 60 9.07 3.57 5.54
CA ALA A 60 9.13 4.81 4.76
C ALA A 60 8.76 4.57 3.28
N ALA A 61 9.27 3.51 2.68
CA ALA A 61 8.98 3.18 1.27
C ALA A 61 7.50 2.83 1.06
N VAL A 62 6.91 2.00 1.92
CA VAL A 62 5.49 1.62 1.77
C VAL A 62 4.55 2.79 2.06
N CYS A 63 4.86 3.66 3.04
CA CYS A 63 4.06 4.86 3.30
C CYS A 63 4.06 5.81 2.10
N LYS A 64 5.25 6.07 1.51
CA LYS A 64 5.37 6.91 0.31
C LYS A 64 4.64 6.33 -0.89
N THR A 65 4.76 5.02 -1.10
CA THR A 65 4.11 4.33 -2.22
C THR A 65 2.58 4.34 -2.07
N TYR A 66 2.07 4.13 -0.85
CA TYR A 66 0.64 4.22 -0.57
C TYR A 66 0.12 5.65 -0.75
N ALA A 67 0.81 6.65 -0.18
CA ALA A 67 0.44 8.06 -0.33
C ALA A 67 0.37 8.47 -1.81
N ALA A 68 1.35 8.08 -2.62
CA ALA A 68 1.37 8.37 -4.06
C ALA A 68 0.18 7.76 -4.81
N GLN A 69 -0.24 6.53 -4.48
CA GLN A 69 -1.42 5.89 -5.07
C GLN A 69 -2.70 6.66 -4.71
N ILE A 70 -2.84 7.08 -3.45
CA ILE A 70 -4.00 7.87 -3.00
C ILE A 70 -4.03 9.26 -3.65
N GLU A 71 -2.88 9.91 -3.79
CA GLU A 71 -2.74 11.19 -4.52
C GLU A 71 -3.07 11.05 -6.01
N ALA A 72 -2.77 9.89 -6.61
CA ALA A 72 -3.18 9.54 -7.96
C ALA A 72 -4.69 9.25 -8.10
N GLY A 73 -5.45 9.25 -6.99
CA GLY A 73 -6.90 9.02 -6.98
C GLY A 73 -7.31 7.55 -6.91
N GLU A 74 -6.37 6.64 -6.61
CA GLU A 74 -6.69 5.23 -6.41
C GLU A 74 -7.50 5.01 -5.13
N GLN A 75 -8.50 4.14 -5.19
CA GLN A 75 -9.32 3.76 -4.03
C GLN A 75 -8.85 2.42 -3.48
N VAL A 76 -7.65 2.40 -2.91
CA VAL A 76 -7.03 1.22 -2.31
C VAL A 76 -6.91 1.41 -0.80
N LEU A 77 -7.28 0.38 -0.03
CA LEU A 77 -7.00 0.37 1.41
C LEU A 77 -5.56 -0.09 1.65
N PRO A 78 -4.86 0.41 2.68
CA PRO A 78 -3.47 0.05 2.93
C PRO A 78 -3.32 -1.39 3.43
N LEU A 79 -4.41 -1.99 3.92
CA LEU A 79 -4.48 -3.35 4.44
C LEU A 79 -5.66 -4.10 3.82
N PRO A 80 -5.56 -5.43 3.63
CA PRO A 80 -6.68 -6.23 3.17
C PRO A 80 -7.78 -6.28 4.24
N GLN A 81 -9.03 -6.39 3.80
CA GLN A 81 -10.20 -6.44 4.68
C GLN A 81 -10.23 -7.67 5.60
N ARG A 82 -9.49 -8.74 5.26
CA ARG A 82 -9.38 -9.98 6.04
C ARG A 82 -7.94 -10.48 6.04
N GLY A 83 -7.50 -11.01 7.17
CA GLY A 83 -6.19 -11.64 7.31
C GLY A 83 -4.98 -10.70 7.31
N GLY A 84 -5.21 -9.40 7.50
CA GLY A 84 -4.15 -8.40 7.66
C GLY A 84 -3.80 -8.14 9.14
N ALA A 85 -3.26 -6.96 9.42
CA ALA A 85 -2.92 -6.50 10.76
C ALA A 85 -4.15 -6.41 11.69
N THR A 86 -3.98 -6.71 12.98
CA THR A 86 -5.04 -6.55 13.97
C THR A 86 -5.30 -5.07 14.25
N ALA A 87 -6.45 -4.75 14.89
CA ALA A 87 -6.73 -3.38 15.31
C ALA A 87 -5.60 -2.81 16.21
N THR A 88 -5.06 -3.63 17.12
CA THR A 88 -3.94 -3.22 17.98
C THR A 88 -2.69 -2.92 17.18
N ASP A 89 -2.33 -3.76 16.20
CA ASP A 89 -1.17 -3.53 15.33
C ASP A 89 -1.32 -2.19 14.61
N VAL A 90 -2.50 -1.92 14.04
CA VAL A 90 -2.80 -0.65 13.37
C VAL A 90 -2.62 0.53 14.32
N MET A 91 -3.16 0.46 15.53
CA MET A 91 -3.07 1.56 16.51
C MET A 91 -1.62 1.82 16.95
N VAL A 92 -0.84 0.77 17.19
CA VAL A 92 0.57 0.87 17.58
C VAL A 92 1.39 1.47 16.43
N THR A 93 1.22 0.95 15.21
CA THR A 93 1.95 1.43 14.03
C THR A 93 1.58 2.87 13.69
N ALA A 94 0.30 3.22 13.67
CA ALA A 94 -0.15 4.59 13.41
C ALA A 94 0.42 5.58 14.43
N SER A 95 0.39 5.22 15.72
CA SER A 95 0.96 6.05 16.79
C SER A 95 2.48 6.22 16.64
N GLY A 96 3.18 5.15 16.25
CA GLY A 96 4.62 5.19 15.96
C GLY A 96 4.95 6.09 14.76
N LEU A 97 4.18 6.02 13.68
CA LEU A 97 4.35 6.86 12.49
C LEU A 97 4.12 8.34 12.78
N LEU A 98 3.06 8.68 13.51
CA LEU A 98 2.77 10.05 13.93
C LEU A 98 3.92 10.61 14.79
N LYS A 99 4.38 9.84 15.78
CA LYS A 99 5.52 10.22 16.61
C LYS A 99 6.79 10.43 15.78
N ALA A 100 7.08 9.54 14.82
CA ALA A 100 8.26 9.65 13.96
C ALA A 100 8.22 10.88 13.04
N ALA A 101 7.03 11.32 12.64
CA ALA A 101 6.82 12.53 11.85
C ALA A 101 6.68 13.81 12.69
N ASN A 102 6.80 13.70 14.03
CA ASN A 102 6.51 14.79 14.97
C ASN A 102 5.11 15.39 14.76
N LEU A 103 4.11 14.52 14.55
CA LEU A 103 2.71 14.88 14.39
C LEU A 103 1.89 14.40 15.58
N ALA A 104 0.93 15.22 16.00
CA ALA A 104 -0.08 14.82 16.95
C ALA A 104 -1.34 14.28 16.25
N VAL A 105 -2.11 13.43 16.94
CA VAL A 105 -3.33 12.82 16.38
C VAL A 105 -4.38 13.86 15.95
N PHE A 106 -4.45 15.01 16.62
CA PHE A 106 -5.37 16.08 16.25
C PHE A 106 -4.97 16.77 14.94
N GLU A 107 -3.67 16.87 14.63
CA GLU A 107 -3.18 17.45 13.37
C GLU A 107 -3.57 16.59 12.18
N LEU A 108 -3.57 15.26 12.35
CA LEU A 108 -4.09 14.34 11.35
C LEU A 108 -5.58 14.59 11.07
N GLY A 109 -6.39 14.75 12.11
CA GLY A 109 -7.82 15.06 11.97
C GLY A 109 -8.06 16.40 11.26
N MET A 110 -7.26 17.42 11.56
CA MET A 110 -7.32 18.72 10.86
C MET A 110 -6.99 18.55 9.37
N TRP A 111 -5.93 17.82 9.02
CA TRP A 111 -5.54 17.60 7.63
C TRP A 111 -6.59 16.83 6.83
N GLN A 112 -7.23 15.82 7.42
CA GLN A 112 -8.31 15.07 6.78
C GLN A 112 -9.50 15.97 6.46
N SER A 113 -9.88 16.86 7.39
CA SER A 113 -10.94 17.85 7.18
C SER A 113 -10.66 18.80 6.00
N TRP A 114 -9.39 19.18 5.79
CA TRP A 114 -8.99 20.04 4.67
C TRP A 114 -8.94 19.32 3.33
N THR A 115 -8.59 18.02 3.32
CA THR A 115 -8.48 17.24 2.08
C THR A 115 -9.78 16.59 1.65
N GLY A 116 -10.85 16.70 2.45
CA GLY A 116 -12.16 16.09 2.15
C GLY A 116 -12.10 14.57 2.11
N ARG A 117 -11.15 13.97 2.84
CA ARG A 117 -10.94 12.52 2.97
C ARG A 117 -11.27 12.03 4.36
#